data_AF-A0A699XIG2-F1
#
_entry.id   AF-A0A699XIG2-F1
#
_cell.length_a   1.000
_cell.length_b   1.000
_cell.length_c   1.000
_cell.angle_alpha   90.00
_cell.angle_beta   90.00
_cell.angle_gamma   90.00
#
_symmetry.space_group_name_H-M   'P 1'
#
loop_
_entity.id
_entity.type
_entity.pdbx_description
1 polymer ?
#
loop_
_entity_poly.entity_id
_entity_poly.type
_entity_poly.pdbx_seq_one_letter_code
_entity_poly.pdbx_strand_id
1 'polypeptide(L)'
;LIKDATTIMSKSGCDILVSVGGGSPIDSAKAIAHSIHKETGKWIPSIAIPTTLSVAETTQNAGFTTEEGHKIAVSDPEQVP
;
A
#
# COMPACT_ATOMS: atom_id res chain seq x y z
N LEU A 1 -2.65 -2.01 -11.47
CA LEU A 1 -3.31 -1.97 -10.13
C LEU A 1 -2.76 -0.85 -9.23
N ILE A 2 -1.53 -0.93 -8.73
CA ILE A 2 -0.97 0.13 -7.83
C ILE A 2 -0.94 1.50 -8.52
N LYS A 3 -0.44 1.57 -9.75
CA LYS A 3 -0.39 2.81 -10.56
C LYS A 3 -1.78 3.38 -10.89
N ASP A 4 -2.76 2.50 -11.10
CA ASP A 4 -4.15 2.93 -11.33
C ASP A 4 -4.73 3.53 -10.05
N ALA A 5 -4.43 2.92 -8.89
CA ALA A 5 -4.90 3.41 -7.60
C ALA A 5 -4.31 4.77 -7.21
N THR A 6 -3.02 5.04 -7.49
CA THR A 6 -2.45 6.39 -7.27
C THR A 6 -3.16 7.45 -8.12
N THR A 7 -3.51 7.09 -9.36
CA THR A 7 -4.27 7.97 -10.27
C THR A 7 -5.69 8.20 -9.77
N ILE A 8 -6.37 7.18 -9.23
CA ILE A 8 -7.72 7.32 -8.66
C ILE A 8 -7.66 8.21 -7.40
N MET A 9 -6.70 7.97 -6.50
CA MET A 9 -6.56 8.72 -5.25
C MET A 9 -6.34 10.21 -5.48
N SER A 10 -5.50 10.58 -6.46
CA SER A 10 -5.28 11.99 -6.81
C SER A 10 -6.52 12.70 -7.37
N LYS A 11 -7.48 11.94 -7.91
CA LYS A 11 -8.72 12.48 -8.50
C LYS A 11 -9.92 12.43 -7.56
N SER A 12 -9.91 11.56 -6.55
CA SER A 12 -11.06 11.32 -5.67
C SER A 12 -11.15 12.27 -4.48
N GLY A 13 -10.07 12.99 -4.16
CA GLY A 13 -9.97 13.77 -2.92
C GLY A 13 -9.87 12.89 -1.66
N CYS A 14 -9.58 11.59 -1.82
CA CYS A 14 -9.32 10.70 -0.70
C CYS A 14 -8.03 11.11 0.03
N ASP A 15 -8.04 10.95 1.35
CA ASP A 15 -6.95 11.30 2.26
C ASP A 15 -6.46 10.11 3.11
N ILE A 16 -7.19 8.98 3.10
CA ILE A 16 -6.86 7.73 3.78
C ILE A 16 -7.00 6.53 2.81
N LEU A 17 -6.15 5.52 3.00
CA LEU A 17 -6.31 4.19 2.39
C LEU A 17 -6.91 3.21 3.39
N VAL A 18 -7.88 2.40 2.97
CA VAL A 18 -8.43 1.30 3.79
C VAL A 18 -8.22 -0.01 3.05
N SER A 19 -7.47 -0.93 3.64
CA SER A 19 -7.25 -2.27 3.11
C SER A 19 -8.12 -3.28 3.86
N VAL A 20 -8.82 -4.15 3.12
CA VAL A 20 -9.66 -5.22 3.68
C VAL A 20 -9.27 -6.53 3.02
N GLY A 21 -8.79 -7.49 3.79
CA GLY A 21 -8.37 -8.78 3.26
C GLY A 21 -7.14 -9.35 3.96
N GLY A 22 -6.42 -10.24 3.27
CA GLY A 22 -5.15 -10.76 3.76
C GLY A 22 -3.96 -9.85 3.43
N GLY A 23 -2.76 -10.44 3.46
CA GLY A 23 -1.53 -9.70 3.20
C GLY A 23 -1.47 -9.02 1.83
N SER A 24 -2.12 -9.56 0.79
CA SER A 24 -2.07 -8.96 -0.55
C SER A 24 -2.76 -7.60 -0.64
N PRO A 25 -4.02 -7.41 -0.19
CA PRO A 25 -4.61 -6.07 -0.08
C PRO A 25 -3.84 -5.11 0.84
N ILE A 26 -3.30 -5.60 1.95
CA ILE A 26 -2.54 -4.79 2.92
C ILE A 26 -1.23 -4.29 2.29
N ASP A 27 -0.45 -5.18 1.69
CA ASP A 27 0.79 -4.83 1.00
C ASP A 27 0.52 -3.92 -0.21
N SER A 28 -0.60 -4.11 -0.89
CA SER A 28 -1.01 -3.22 -1.99
C SER A 28 -1.26 -1.80 -1.49
N ALA A 29 -1.95 -1.62 -0.36
CA ALA A 29 -2.20 -0.30 0.22
C ALA A 29 -0.89 0.41 0.62
N LYS A 30 0.04 -0.31 1.26
CA LYS A 30 1.37 0.20 1.59
C LYS A 30 2.18 0.59 0.36
N ALA A 31 2.16 -0.24 -0.67
CA ALA A 31 2.85 0.05 -1.92
C ALA A 31 2.27 1.29 -2.63
N ILE A 32 0.94 1.48 -2.57
CA ILE A 32 0.28 2.70 -3.05
C ILE A 32 0.73 3.92 -2.24
N ALA A 33 0.70 3.85 -0.91
CA ALA A 33 1.16 4.93 -0.03
C ALA A 33 2.64 5.29 -0.30
N HIS A 34 3.50 4.29 -0.45
CA HIS A 34 4.91 4.46 -0.80
C HIS A 34 5.08 5.11 -2.17
N SER A 35 4.30 4.71 -3.18
CA SER A 35 4.35 5.32 -4.51
C SER A 35 3.93 6.80 -4.47
N ILE A 36 2.86 7.13 -3.74
CA ILE A 36 2.40 8.52 -3.55
C ILE A 36 3.47 9.33 -2.82
N HIS A 37 4.10 8.76 -1.79
CA HIS A 37 5.19 9.41 -1.07
C HIS A 37 6.38 9.71 -2.00
N LYS A 38 6.78 8.75 -2.85
CA LYS A 38 7.88 8.99 -3.82
C LYS A 38 7.56 10.09 -4.83
N GLU A 39 6.29 10.24 -5.22
CA GLU A 39 5.86 11.27 -6.18
C GLU A 39 5.65 12.65 -5.55
N THR A 40 5.19 12.71 -4.30
CA THR A 40 4.69 13.95 -3.67
C THR A 40 5.45 14.39 -2.42
N GLY A 41 6.28 13.51 -1.86
CA GLY A 41 6.93 13.69 -0.55
C GLY A 41 5.99 13.52 0.64
N LYS A 42 4.70 13.19 0.44
CA LYS A 42 3.70 13.08 1.51
C LYS A 42 3.26 11.64 1.71
N TRP A 43 3.16 11.23 2.97
CA TRP A 43 2.57 9.95 3.33
C TRP A 43 1.05 10.03 3.38
N ILE A 44 0.41 8.96 2.88
CA ILE A 44 -1.03 8.75 3.02
C ILE A 44 -1.24 7.75 4.16
N PRO A 45 -1.94 8.13 5.24
CA PRO A 45 -2.27 7.20 6.31
C PRO A 45 -3.11 6.03 5.81
N SER A 46 -2.91 4.85 6.38
CA SER A 46 -3.62 3.64 5.99
C SER A 46 -4.23 2.92 7.19
N ILE A 47 -5.38 2.27 7.00
CA ILE A 47 -6.01 1.39 7.99
C ILE A 47 -6.08 -0.02 7.40
N ALA A 48 -5.67 -1.02 8.18
CA ALA A 48 -5.77 -2.44 7.80
C ALA A 48 -6.90 -3.15 8.55
N ILE A 49 -7.75 -3.84 7.80
CA ILE A 49 -8.79 -4.75 8.31
C ILE A 49 -8.42 -6.17 7.87
N PRO A 50 -7.57 -6.87 8.66
CA PRO A 50 -7.06 -8.18 8.29
C PRO A 50 -8.16 -9.25 8.37
N THR A 51 -8.25 -10.09 7.33
CA THR A 51 -9.15 -11.27 7.29
C THR A 51 -8.40 -12.59 7.20
N THR A 52 -7.07 -12.54 7.20
CA THR A 52 -6.18 -13.71 7.24
C THR A 52 -5.06 -13.51 8.26
N LEU A 53 -4.48 -14.61 8.76
CA LEU A 53 -3.35 -14.59 9.70
C LEU A 53 -2.01 -14.29 8.98
N SER A 54 -1.94 -13.19 8.24
CA SER A 54 -0.77 -12.82 7.43
C SER A 54 0.26 -11.97 8.17
N VAL A 55 -0.16 -11.29 9.26
CA VAL A 55 0.69 -10.41 10.08
C VAL A 55 1.17 -9.16 9.32
N ALA A 56 0.76 -8.99 8.05
CA ALA A 56 1.15 -7.87 7.20
C ALA A 56 0.81 -6.53 7.86
N GLU A 57 -0.32 -6.43 8.55
CA GLU A 57 -0.78 -5.26 9.30
C GLU A 57 0.17 -4.81 10.43
N THR A 58 1.12 -5.64 10.85
CA THR A 58 2.07 -5.32 11.93
C THR A 58 3.50 -5.08 11.44
N THR A 59 3.70 -4.99 10.12
CA THR A 59 5.03 -4.89 9.51
C THR A 59 5.17 -3.65 8.63
N GLN A 60 6.39 -3.17 8.46
CA GLN A 60 6.72 -2.05 7.57
C GLN A 60 6.93 -2.46 6.11
N ASN A 61 6.95 -3.76 5.81
CA ASN A 61 7.24 -4.27 4.48
C ASN A 61 5.98 -4.37 3.64
N ALA A 62 6.13 -4.22 2.33
CA ALA A 62 5.11 -4.53 1.34
C ALA A 62 5.74 -5.25 0.14
N GLY A 63 5.25 -6.45 -0.17
CA GLY A 63 5.66 -7.23 -1.33
C GLY A 63 4.60 -7.20 -2.43
N PHE A 64 5.01 -6.92 -3.67
CA PHE A 64 4.12 -6.97 -4.82
C PHE A 64 4.86 -7.39 -6.10
N THR A 65 4.10 -7.83 -7.10
CA THR A 65 4.63 -8.25 -8.40
C THR A 65 4.44 -7.12 -9.41
N THR A 66 5.50 -6.77 -10.14
CA THR A 66 5.44 -5.77 -11.22
C THR A 66 4.77 -6.34 -12.47
N GLU A 67 4.44 -5.48 -13.44
CA GLU A 67 3.84 -5.91 -14.71
C GLU A 67 4.78 -6.83 -15.52
N GLU A 68 6.09 -6.68 -15.33
CA GLU A 68 7.12 -7.55 -15.91
C GLU A 68 7.28 -8.89 -15.17
N GLY A 69 6.48 -9.14 -14.12
CA GLY A 69 6.48 -10.39 -13.38
C GLY A 69 7.54 -10.49 -12.27
N HIS A 70 8.26 -9.41 -11.98
CA HIS A 70 9.25 -9.40 -10.90
C HIS A 70 8.59 -9.17 -9.54
N LYS A 71 8.93 -10.00 -8.56
CA LYS A 71 8.53 -9.78 -7.16
C LYS A 71 9.49 -8.77 -6.54
N ILE A 72 8.97 -7.62 -6.12
CA ILE A 72 9.73 -6.56 -5.46
C ILE A 72 9.17 -6.29 -4.07
N ALA A 73 9.99 -5.66 -3.22
CA ALA A 73 9.62 -5.27 -1.88
C ALA A 73 9.98 -3.80 -1.65
N VAL A 74 9.11 -3.10 -0.92
CA VAL A 74 9.38 -1.78 -0.35
C VAL A 74 9.26 -1.87 1.17
N SER A 75 10.02 -1.04 1.88
CA SER A 75 10.03 -1.02 3.35
C SER A 75 10.31 0.40 3.82
N ASP A 76 9.48 0.90 4.71
CA ASP A 76 9.65 2.19 5.40
C ASP A 76 8.80 2.15 6.68
N PRO A 77 9.31 2.63 7.83
CA PRO A 77 8.52 2.66 9.08
C PRO A 77 7.13 3.28 8.93
N GLU A 78 6.95 4.24 8.02
CA GLU A 78 5.69 4.98 7.85
C GLU A 78 4.63 4.16 7.10
N GLN A 79 4.99 2.97 6.61
CA GLN A 79 4.08 2.02 5.98
C GLN A 79 3.36 1.12 6.98
N VAL A 80 3.72 1.14 8.26
CA VAL A 80 2.96 0.41 9.28
C VAL A 80 1.58 1.08 9.40
N PRO A 81 0.46 0.37 9.14
CA PRO A 81 -0.89 0.91 9.27
C PRO A 81 -1.22 1.39 10.69
#